data_AF-A0A8H4VSY0-F1
#
_entry.id   AF-A0A8H4VSY0-F1
#
_cell.length_a   1.000
_cell.length_b   1.000
_cell.length_c   1.000
_cell.angle_alpha   90.00
_cell.angle_beta   90.00
_cell.angle_gamma   90.00
#
_symmetry.space_group_name_H-M   'P 1'
#
loop_
_entity.id
_entity.type
_entity.pdbx_description
1 polymer ?
#
loop_
_entity_poly.entity_id
_entity_poly.type
_entity_poly.pdbx_seq_one_letter_code
_entity_poly.pdbx_strand_id
1 'polypeptide(L)'
;MHTNQARYQRVADEDPLVVPPVDDICTDDNEKRGLQERHLSMIALAGMIGTGLFLSSGRALAHAGPLGCVLAFLLMGTVTACMAYISAEMSAFKPVEGGFTRHAAMWLDRSSGIAIGWNFWYSMAVTMPTEISAATTLLSYWKPDINHFISISILWLVIAVINFSPVRVYGEFEFGLAFCKIALIVCFVIGGLVLDLGGIPNREHIGFRYWSEPYNLFHEYMVPGFRGRFLGFWSAMISAAFAYGNVQVVAIAGAEAMNPRQTIPGALRKTFARVVVFYVASIVVISLTIPSTDRRLEHPTGTVVHSPFVLAFSGAGLKAIPSIVTVVVFSSAFSSGNACTFIASRTLHGLAIDGHAPSFFLPLNRYGVPYRAVAASTAWGAIAYASLHHGAFQAFVLLVSLVTTAGIVSWVVLCLTYLRFFKAMEIQGISREELPYRSPFQPYITYYALFVNISVLTFSGWDTIFPEFDLTGFLSNYANCLLYPVLYFGCKLWFKDTPTQLTDIDIEGELELIESEGIRT
;
A
#
# COMPACT_ATOMS: atom_id res chain seq x y z
N MET A 1 14.99 9.18 -33.82
CA MET A 1 13.54 9.50 -33.70
C MET A 1 12.66 8.59 -34.55
N HIS A 2 13.00 8.28 -35.82
CA HIS A 2 12.20 7.37 -36.66
C HIS A 2 12.29 5.87 -36.32
N THR A 3 13.36 5.42 -35.66
CA THR A 3 13.61 4.00 -35.34
C THR A 3 12.80 3.46 -34.16
N ASN A 4 12.43 4.30 -33.19
CA ASN A 4 11.65 3.85 -32.01
C ASN A 4 10.15 3.71 -32.33
N GLN A 5 9.58 4.60 -33.15
CA GLN A 5 8.17 4.54 -33.55
C GLN A 5 7.83 3.26 -34.32
N ALA A 6 8.71 2.80 -35.21
CA ALA A 6 8.55 1.56 -35.95
C ALA A 6 8.72 0.30 -35.08
N ARG A 7 9.37 0.42 -33.91
CA ARG A 7 9.56 -0.67 -32.94
C ARG A 7 8.33 -0.84 -32.04
N TYR A 8 7.67 0.26 -31.65
CA TYR A 8 6.40 0.23 -30.92
C TYR A 8 5.23 -0.27 -31.76
N GLN A 9 5.23 -0.03 -33.08
CA GLN A 9 4.21 -0.60 -33.98
C GLN A 9 4.35 -2.12 -34.16
N ARG A 10 5.58 -2.67 -34.13
CA ARG A 10 5.78 -4.12 -34.26
C ARG A 10 5.24 -4.92 -33.06
N VAL A 11 5.36 -4.39 -31.84
CA VAL A 11 4.80 -5.01 -30.62
C VAL A 11 3.26 -4.98 -30.58
N ALA A 12 2.63 -4.06 -31.32
CA ALA A 12 1.18 -3.98 -31.40
C ALA A 12 0.56 -4.99 -32.41
N ASP A 13 1.38 -5.54 -33.32
CA ASP A 13 0.93 -6.43 -34.41
C ASP A 13 1.20 -7.92 -34.13
N GLU A 14 1.99 -8.27 -33.09
CA GLU A 14 2.17 -9.65 -32.61
C GLU A 14 1.19 -9.97 -31.47
N ASP A 15 0.80 -11.24 -31.33
CA ASP A 15 -0.11 -11.69 -30.26
C ASP A 15 0.43 -11.21 -28.90
N PRO A 16 -0.28 -10.35 -28.15
CA PRO A 16 0.23 -9.74 -26.91
C PRO A 16 0.50 -10.76 -25.78
N LEU A 17 0.27 -12.05 -26.02
CA LEU A 17 0.59 -13.17 -25.14
C LEU A 17 1.96 -13.80 -25.43
N VAL A 18 2.60 -13.50 -26.57
CA VAL A 18 3.95 -13.96 -26.88
C VAL A 18 4.94 -12.93 -26.33
N VAL A 19 5.47 -13.21 -25.14
CA VAL A 19 6.64 -12.51 -24.63
C VAL A 19 7.80 -12.85 -25.58
N PRO A 20 8.43 -11.89 -26.27
CA PRO A 20 9.62 -12.19 -27.04
C PRO A 20 10.69 -12.77 -26.10
N PRO A 21 11.50 -13.75 -26.55
CA PRO A 21 12.56 -14.32 -25.72
C PRO A 21 13.43 -13.21 -25.13
N VAL A 22 13.79 -13.35 -23.86
CA VAL A 22 14.54 -12.37 -23.04
C VAL A 22 15.84 -11.92 -23.72
N ASP A 23 16.33 -12.68 -24.70
CA ASP A 23 17.53 -12.40 -25.46
C ASP A 23 17.43 -11.23 -26.46
N ASP A 24 16.23 -10.78 -26.85
CA ASP A 24 16.09 -9.70 -27.87
C ASP A 24 15.81 -8.29 -27.29
N ILE A 25 15.79 -8.15 -25.96
CA ILE A 25 15.60 -6.85 -25.28
C ILE A 25 16.87 -6.33 -24.58
N CYS A 26 17.96 -7.10 -24.48
CA CYS A 26 19.17 -6.63 -23.83
C CYS A 26 20.43 -6.74 -24.70
N THR A 27 20.81 -5.64 -25.33
CA THR A 27 22.20 -5.09 -25.33
C THR A 27 22.22 -3.79 -26.13
N ASP A 28 21.72 -2.72 -25.52
CA ASP A 28 22.29 -1.40 -25.80
C ASP A 28 22.85 -0.90 -24.46
N ASP A 29 24.17 -1.01 -24.30
CA ASP A 29 24.99 -0.66 -23.13
C ASP A 29 24.93 0.84 -22.73
N ASN A 30 23.87 1.55 -23.12
CA ASN A 30 23.74 3.00 -22.97
C ASN A 30 22.46 3.48 -22.27
N GLU A 31 21.53 2.60 -21.88
CA GLU A 31 20.54 2.98 -20.87
C GLU A 31 21.21 2.98 -19.50
N LYS A 32 21.75 4.13 -19.12
CA LYS A 32 22.25 4.42 -17.77
C LYS A 32 21.14 4.15 -16.74
N ARG A 33 20.99 2.89 -16.31
CA ARG A 33 20.11 2.44 -15.22
C ARG A 33 20.31 3.38 -14.04
N GLY A 34 19.33 4.25 -13.83
CA GLY A 34 19.49 5.47 -13.04
C GLY A 34 19.34 5.26 -11.54
N LEU A 35 18.76 4.14 -11.11
CA LEU A 35 18.59 3.79 -9.72
C LEU A 35 19.39 2.51 -9.43
N GLN A 36 20.21 2.55 -8.39
CA GLN A 36 20.81 1.35 -7.84
C GLN A 36 19.70 0.52 -7.16
N GLU A 37 19.83 -0.80 -7.15
CA GLU A 37 18.89 -1.76 -6.53
C GLU A 37 18.47 -1.37 -5.10
N ARG A 38 19.40 -0.77 -4.34
CA ARG A 38 19.15 -0.22 -3.00
C ARG A 38 18.12 0.93 -2.98
N HIS A 39 18.06 1.76 -4.03
CA HIS A 39 17.11 2.87 -4.09
C HIS A 39 15.70 2.35 -4.35
N LEU A 40 15.55 1.37 -5.24
CA LEU A 40 14.25 0.84 -5.62
C LEU A 40 13.58 0.03 -4.48
N SER A 41 14.39 -0.77 -3.77
CA SER A 41 13.95 -1.46 -2.54
C SER A 41 13.60 -0.49 -1.40
N MET A 42 14.38 0.59 -1.24
CA MET A 42 14.08 1.64 -0.25
C MET A 42 12.85 2.46 -0.64
N ILE A 43 12.60 2.74 -1.93
CA ILE A 43 11.37 3.37 -2.41
C ILE A 43 10.15 2.51 -2.09
N ALA A 44 10.23 1.20 -2.32
CA ALA A 44 9.14 0.27 -2.00
C ALA A 44 8.86 0.20 -0.48
N LEU A 45 9.92 0.23 0.35
CA LEU A 45 9.82 0.34 1.81
C LEU A 45 9.22 1.68 2.25
N ALA A 46 9.66 2.79 1.65
CA ALA A 46 9.23 4.14 1.97
C ALA A 46 7.75 4.37 1.60
N GLY A 47 7.29 3.76 0.51
CA GLY A 47 5.90 3.79 0.05
C GLY A 47 4.95 2.95 0.92
N MET A 48 5.46 1.95 1.65
CA MET A 48 4.68 1.14 2.59
C MET A 48 4.45 1.86 3.92
N ILE A 49 5.42 2.65 4.38
CA ILE A 49 5.33 3.42 5.64
C ILE A 49 4.76 4.81 5.35
N GLY A 50 3.45 4.95 5.57
CA GLY A 50 2.69 6.17 5.32
C GLY A 50 1.84 6.62 6.51
N THR A 51 0.84 7.45 6.22
CA THR A 51 -0.05 8.01 7.25
C THR A 51 -1.00 6.98 7.85
N GLY A 52 -1.11 5.79 7.28
CA GLY A 52 -1.90 4.71 7.88
C GLY A 52 -1.42 4.32 9.28
N LEU A 53 -0.11 4.24 9.52
CA LEU A 53 0.39 4.02 10.89
C LEU A 53 0.26 5.28 11.75
N PHE A 54 0.60 6.45 11.20
CA PHE A 54 0.75 7.66 12.00
C PHE A 54 -0.55 8.41 12.29
N LEU A 55 -1.61 8.23 11.50
CA LEU A 55 -2.87 8.96 11.62
C LEU A 55 -4.05 8.00 11.82
N SER A 56 -4.14 6.92 11.03
CA SER A 56 -5.25 5.96 11.16
C SER A 56 -5.21 5.13 12.45
N SER A 57 -4.03 5.01 13.10
CA SER A 57 -3.91 4.38 14.42
C SER A 57 -4.71 5.10 15.51
N GLY A 58 -4.95 6.41 15.37
CA GLY A 58 -5.70 7.18 16.36
C GLY A 58 -7.17 6.77 16.37
N ARG A 59 -7.77 6.73 15.18
CA ARG A 59 -9.12 6.21 14.95
C ARG A 59 -9.24 4.75 15.38
N ALA A 60 -8.25 3.91 15.06
CA ALA A 60 -8.24 2.51 15.48
C ALA A 60 -8.27 2.36 17.01
N LEU A 61 -7.48 3.15 17.74
CA LEU A 61 -7.47 3.16 19.21
C LEU A 61 -8.80 3.67 19.79
N ALA A 62 -9.34 4.75 19.21
CA ALA A 62 -10.61 5.35 19.66
C ALA A 62 -11.79 4.40 19.50
N HIS A 63 -11.85 3.67 18.38
CA HIS A 63 -12.94 2.74 18.07
C HIS A 63 -12.84 1.41 18.80
N ALA A 64 -11.65 0.79 18.85
CA ALA A 64 -11.50 -0.57 19.33
C ALA A 64 -11.10 -0.66 20.81
N GLY A 65 -10.60 0.43 21.39
CA GLY A 65 -9.89 0.39 22.66
C GLY A 65 -8.47 -0.17 22.52
N PRO A 66 -7.70 -0.20 23.61
CA PRO A 66 -6.28 -0.50 23.59
C PRO A 66 -5.96 -1.93 23.13
N LEU A 67 -6.63 -2.95 23.67
CA LEU A 67 -6.39 -4.34 23.29
C LEU A 67 -7.01 -4.63 21.92
N GLY A 68 -8.22 -4.11 21.65
CA GLY A 68 -8.88 -4.26 20.35
C GLY A 68 -8.02 -3.73 19.20
N CYS A 69 -7.40 -2.56 19.36
CA CYS A 69 -6.52 -1.97 18.35
C CYS A 69 -5.25 -2.82 18.13
N VAL A 70 -4.61 -3.31 19.20
CA VAL A 70 -3.43 -4.19 19.09
C VAL A 70 -3.77 -5.47 18.34
N LEU A 71 -4.89 -6.12 18.69
CA LEU A 71 -5.34 -7.35 18.03
C LEU A 71 -5.65 -7.12 16.56
N ALA A 72 -6.25 -5.98 16.20
CA ALA A 72 -6.57 -5.64 14.81
C ALA A 72 -5.29 -5.50 13.96
N PHE A 73 -4.29 -4.79 14.46
CA PHE A 73 -2.99 -4.64 13.79
C PHE A 73 -2.18 -5.94 13.76
N LEU A 74 -2.34 -6.82 14.75
CA LEU A 74 -1.70 -8.13 14.75
C LEU A 74 -2.33 -9.05 13.69
N LEU A 75 -3.66 -9.12 13.63
CA LEU A 75 -4.38 -9.93 12.64
C LEU A 75 -4.16 -9.45 11.20
N MET A 76 -4.23 -8.13 10.95
CA MET A 76 -3.91 -7.62 9.62
C MET A 76 -2.42 -7.74 9.30
N GLY A 77 -1.54 -7.71 10.31
CA GLY A 77 -0.13 -8.05 10.16
C GLY A 77 0.07 -9.49 9.68
N THR A 78 -0.69 -10.47 10.20
CA THR A 78 -0.58 -11.86 9.73
C THR A 78 -1.12 -12.04 8.31
N VAL A 79 -2.21 -11.35 7.95
CA VAL A 79 -2.71 -11.35 6.55
C VAL A 79 -1.65 -10.78 5.60
N THR A 80 -1.07 -9.64 5.96
CA THR A 80 -0.06 -9.00 5.10
C THR A 80 1.22 -9.84 4.99
N ALA A 81 1.53 -10.66 6.01
CA ALA A 81 2.60 -11.66 5.94
C ALA A 81 2.35 -12.69 4.85
N CYS A 82 1.11 -13.19 4.78
CA CYS A 82 0.68 -14.12 3.75
C CYS A 82 0.79 -13.47 2.37
N MET A 83 0.39 -12.20 2.24
CA MET A 83 0.53 -11.43 0.99
C MET A 83 1.99 -11.29 0.55
N ALA A 84 2.90 -11.00 1.49
CA ALA A 84 4.34 -10.95 1.22
C ALA A 84 4.88 -12.31 0.75
N TYR A 85 4.47 -13.39 1.40
CA TYR A 85 4.88 -14.74 1.07
C TYR A 85 4.43 -15.21 -0.31
N ILE A 86 3.15 -15.00 -0.67
CA ILE A 86 2.68 -15.36 -2.01
C ILE A 86 3.34 -14.50 -3.08
N SER A 87 3.54 -13.20 -2.82
CA SER A 87 4.22 -12.29 -3.75
C SER A 87 5.67 -12.73 -3.99
N ALA A 88 6.37 -13.12 -2.92
CA ALA A 88 7.76 -13.58 -2.98
C ALA A 88 7.90 -14.86 -3.80
N GLU A 89 7.01 -15.83 -3.61
CA GLU A 89 7.05 -17.10 -4.35
C GLU A 89 6.75 -16.92 -5.83
N MET A 90 5.68 -16.21 -6.19
CA MET A 90 5.32 -15.95 -7.59
C MET A 90 6.39 -15.15 -8.30
N SER A 91 6.93 -14.11 -7.65
CA SER A 91 7.90 -13.21 -8.28
C SER A 91 9.31 -13.79 -8.30
N ALA A 92 9.63 -14.74 -7.42
CA ALA A 92 10.86 -15.52 -7.54
C ALA A 92 10.77 -16.54 -8.67
N PHE A 93 9.60 -17.17 -8.81
CA PHE A 93 9.35 -18.13 -9.88
C PHE A 93 9.33 -17.48 -11.26
N LYS A 94 8.71 -16.31 -11.43
CA LYS A 94 8.68 -15.59 -12.71
C LYS A 94 8.76 -14.08 -12.48
N PRO A 95 9.96 -13.50 -12.36
CA PRO A 95 10.13 -12.07 -12.14
C PRO A 95 9.74 -11.32 -13.42
N VAL A 96 8.65 -10.57 -13.36
CA VAL A 96 8.16 -9.77 -14.49
C VAL A 96 7.98 -8.32 -14.09
N GLU A 97 8.34 -7.41 -14.99
CA GLU A 97 8.01 -6.00 -14.86
C GLU A 97 6.47 -5.84 -14.77
N GLY A 98 5.99 -4.94 -13.91
CA GLY A 98 4.56 -4.85 -13.56
C GLY A 98 4.11 -5.84 -12.48
N GLY A 99 4.92 -6.86 -12.16
CA GLY A 99 4.70 -7.81 -11.08
C GLY A 99 3.34 -8.50 -11.16
N PHE A 100 2.57 -8.40 -10.08
CA PHE A 100 1.36 -9.19 -9.93
C PHE A 100 0.27 -8.93 -10.97
N THR A 101 0.26 -7.76 -11.62
CA THR A 101 -0.72 -7.47 -12.68
C THR A 101 -0.47 -8.33 -13.91
N ARG A 102 0.80 -8.56 -14.26
CA ARG A 102 1.19 -9.48 -15.32
C ARG A 102 1.05 -10.94 -14.90
N HIS A 103 1.34 -11.29 -13.63
CA HIS A 103 1.02 -12.64 -13.12
C HIS A 103 -0.46 -12.97 -13.28
N ALA A 104 -1.35 -12.02 -12.98
CA ALA A 104 -2.78 -12.21 -13.19
C ALA A 104 -3.14 -12.38 -14.69
N ALA A 105 -2.51 -11.62 -15.58
CA ALA A 105 -2.71 -11.78 -17.02
C ALA A 105 -2.31 -13.18 -17.52
N MET A 106 -1.17 -13.70 -17.04
CA MET A 106 -0.64 -15.01 -17.43
C MET A 106 -1.43 -16.17 -16.82
N TRP A 107 -1.71 -16.09 -15.51
CA TRP A 107 -2.21 -17.23 -14.74
C TRP A 107 -3.67 -17.14 -14.35
N LEU A 108 -4.40 -16.06 -14.65
CA LEU A 108 -5.87 -16.03 -14.55
C LEU A 108 -6.47 -15.90 -15.95
N ASP A 109 -6.30 -14.74 -16.56
CA ASP A 109 -6.75 -14.41 -17.90
C ASP A 109 -6.36 -12.97 -18.22
N ARG A 110 -6.37 -12.63 -19.51
CA ARG A 110 -6.03 -11.29 -19.98
C ARG A 110 -6.91 -10.23 -19.35
N SER A 111 -8.23 -10.46 -19.25
CA SER A 111 -9.16 -9.50 -18.65
C SER A 111 -8.89 -9.27 -17.17
N SER A 112 -8.54 -10.31 -16.41
CA SER A 112 -8.08 -10.16 -15.02
C SER A 112 -6.85 -9.26 -14.92
N GLY A 113 -5.84 -9.48 -15.77
CA GLY A 113 -4.63 -8.66 -15.83
C GLY A 113 -4.88 -7.18 -16.13
N ILE A 114 -5.76 -6.89 -17.09
CA ILE A 114 -6.17 -5.51 -17.43
C ILE A 114 -6.91 -4.88 -16.26
N ALA A 115 -7.94 -5.54 -15.74
CA ALA A 115 -8.79 -5.02 -14.67
C ALA A 115 -7.98 -4.74 -13.40
N ILE A 116 -7.08 -5.64 -13.02
CA ILE A 116 -6.25 -5.44 -11.84
C ILE A 116 -5.21 -4.34 -12.02
N GLY A 117 -4.64 -4.21 -13.23
CA GLY A 117 -3.73 -3.12 -13.54
C GLY A 117 -4.39 -1.75 -13.44
N TRP A 118 -5.60 -1.58 -13.99
CA TRP A 118 -6.38 -0.35 -13.85
C TRP A 118 -6.79 -0.08 -12.40
N ASN A 119 -7.19 -1.11 -11.66
CA ASN A 119 -7.50 -1.00 -10.23
C ASN A 119 -6.28 -0.56 -9.40
N PHE A 120 -5.11 -1.12 -9.70
CA PHE A 120 -3.87 -0.78 -9.02
C PHE A 120 -3.41 0.65 -9.35
N TRP A 121 -3.47 1.05 -10.62
CA TRP A 121 -3.23 2.45 -11.01
C TRP A 121 -4.16 3.42 -10.29
N TYR A 122 -5.47 3.13 -10.31
CA TYR A 122 -6.49 3.91 -9.59
C TYR A 122 -6.16 4.04 -8.10
N SER A 123 -5.88 2.92 -7.43
CA SER A 123 -5.54 2.89 -6.00
C SER A 123 -4.33 3.78 -5.70
N MET A 124 -3.28 3.70 -6.52
CA MET A 124 -2.08 4.51 -6.35
C MET A 124 -2.32 5.99 -6.65
N ALA A 125 -3.11 6.31 -7.67
CA ALA A 125 -3.46 7.68 -8.02
C ALA A 125 -4.33 8.36 -6.95
N VAL A 126 -5.27 7.63 -6.33
CA VAL A 126 -6.11 8.14 -5.22
C VAL A 126 -5.32 8.22 -3.90
N THR A 127 -4.31 7.38 -3.68
CA THR A 127 -3.46 7.51 -2.47
C THR A 127 -2.77 8.87 -2.39
N MET A 128 -2.40 9.49 -3.51
CA MET A 128 -1.79 10.83 -3.51
C MET A 128 -2.69 11.90 -2.85
N PRO A 129 -3.94 12.16 -3.29
CA PRO A 129 -4.82 13.10 -2.59
C PRO A 129 -5.16 12.67 -1.16
N THR A 130 -5.19 11.36 -0.84
CA THR A 130 -5.30 10.88 0.55
C THR A 130 -4.17 11.42 1.41
N GLU A 131 -2.93 11.25 0.97
CA GLU A 131 -1.74 11.68 1.69
C GLU A 131 -1.61 13.22 1.76
N ILE A 132 -2.06 13.95 0.71
CA ILE A 132 -2.16 15.41 0.76
C ILE A 132 -3.16 15.87 1.83
N SER A 133 -4.30 15.18 1.97
CA SER A 133 -5.32 15.49 2.98
C SER A 133 -4.80 15.22 4.39
N ALA A 134 -4.05 14.14 4.58
CA ALA A 134 -3.34 13.85 5.83
C ALA A 134 -2.27 14.90 6.16
N ALA A 135 -1.40 15.24 5.20
CA ALA A 135 -0.39 16.28 5.35
C ALA A 135 -1.02 17.65 5.70
N THR A 136 -2.14 17.98 5.08
CA THR A 136 -2.91 19.20 5.39
C THR A 136 -3.45 19.18 6.82
N THR A 137 -3.99 18.04 7.27
CA THR A 137 -4.44 17.85 8.66
C THR A 137 -3.29 18.06 9.66
N LEU A 138 -2.09 17.57 9.33
CA LEU A 138 -0.91 17.72 10.18
C LEU A 138 -0.42 19.17 10.25
N LEU A 139 -0.59 19.98 9.20
CA LEU A 139 -0.22 21.40 9.22
C LEU A 139 -1.06 22.21 10.22
N SER A 140 -2.30 21.79 10.47
CA SER A 140 -3.17 22.39 11.47
C SER A 140 -2.60 22.30 12.89
N TYR A 141 -1.60 21.43 13.15
CA TYR A 141 -0.85 21.42 14.41
C TYR A 141 -0.16 22.76 14.70
N TRP A 142 0.51 23.36 13.70
CA TRP A 142 1.20 24.65 13.89
C TRP A 142 0.29 25.84 13.63
N LYS A 143 -0.64 25.71 12.68
CA LYS A 143 -1.54 26.79 12.29
C LYS A 143 -2.94 26.23 12.06
N PRO A 144 -3.81 26.18 13.09
CA PRO A 144 -5.16 25.65 12.99
C PRO A 144 -6.00 26.33 11.89
N ASP A 145 -5.87 27.65 11.74
CA ASP A 145 -6.59 28.44 10.74
C ASP A 145 -5.84 28.50 9.38
N ILE A 146 -5.05 27.48 9.05
CA ILE A 146 -4.36 27.44 7.77
C ILE A 146 -5.38 27.32 6.63
N ASN A 147 -5.16 28.08 5.56
CA ASN A 147 -6.00 27.93 4.37
C ASN A 147 -5.67 26.60 3.68
N HIS A 148 -6.55 25.61 3.84
CA HIS A 148 -6.41 24.28 3.26
C HIS A 148 -6.22 24.31 1.74
N PHE A 149 -6.84 25.26 1.03
CA PHE A 149 -6.67 25.40 -0.43
C PHE A 149 -5.19 25.64 -0.79
N ILE A 150 -4.52 26.53 -0.05
CA ILE A 150 -3.11 26.86 -0.29
C ILE A 150 -2.23 25.66 0.02
N SER A 151 -2.44 25.01 1.17
CA SER A 151 -1.69 23.82 1.57
C SER A 151 -1.79 22.70 0.53
N ILE A 152 -3.02 22.38 0.09
CA ILE A 152 -3.29 21.36 -0.92
C ILE A 152 -2.62 21.73 -2.25
N SER A 153 -2.80 22.97 -2.71
CA SER A 153 -2.23 23.46 -3.98
C SER A 153 -0.70 23.32 -4.01
N ILE A 154 -0.03 23.73 -2.93
CA ILE A 154 1.44 23.68 -2.84
C ILE A 154 1.91 22.24 -2.79
N LEU A 155 1.33 21.41 -1.91
CA LEU A 155 1.74 20.01 -1.78
C LEU A 155 1.57 19.23 -3.09
N TRP A 156 0.42 19.43 -3.74
CA TRP A 156 0.14 18.82 -5.04
C TRP A 156 1.13 19.26 -6.12
N LEU A 157 1.40 20.57 -6.21
CA LEU A 157 2.35 21.12 -7.18
C LEU A 157 3.75 20.54 -6.96
N VAL A 158 4.22 20.47 -5.72
CA VAL A 158 5.57 19.95 -5.41
C VAL A 158 5.65 18.45 -5.77
N ILE A 159 4.65 17.64 -5.41
CA ILE A 159 4.60 16.22 -5.81
C ILE A 159 4.63 16.07 -7.33
N ALA A 160 3.86 16.89 -8.06
CA ALA A 160 3.84 16.86 -9.51
C ALA A 160 5.23 17.20 -10.09
N VAL A 161 5.85 18.30 -9.63
CA VAL A 161 7.19 18.72 -10.09
C VAL A 161 8.25 17.64 -9.85
N ILE A 162 8.23 17.00 -8.68
CA ILE A 162 9.15 15.89 -8.37
C ILE A 162 8.93 14.72 -9.35
N ASN A 163 7.68 14.36 -9.64
CA ASN A 163 7.38 13.26 -10.55
C ASN A 163 7.68 13.55 -12.03
N PHE A 164 7.76 14.83 -12.43
CA PHE A 164 8.26 15.22 -13.76
C PHE A 164 9.80 15.32 -13.84
N SER A 165 10.48 15.27 -12.69
CA SER A 165 11.93 15.43 -12.58
C SER A 165 12.69 14.11 -12.82
N PRO A 166 14.01 14.16 -13.08
CA PRO A 166 14.81 12.95 -13.24
C PRO A 166 14.71 12.01 -12.04
N VAL A 167 14.57 10.72 -12.31
CA VAL A 167 14.36 9.66 -11.31
C VAL A 167 15.47 9.61 -10.24
N ARG A 168 16.70 10.05 -10.57
CA ARG A 168 17.81 10.13 -9.61
C ARG A 168 17.54 11.09 -8.45
N VAL A 169 16.96 12.26 -8.75
CA VAL A 169 16.63 13.27 -7.73
C VAL A 169 15.55 12.74 -6.80
N TYR A 170 14.56 12.05 -7.37
CA TYR A 170 13.52 11.36 -6.61
C TYR A 170 14.10 10.30 -5.66
N GLY A 171 15.00 9.44 -6.16
CA GLY A 171 15.57 8.34 -5.37
C GLY A 171 16.38 8.80 -4.15
N GLU A 172 17.20 9.84 -4.29
CA GLU A 172 17.99 10.39 -3.17
C GLU A 172 17.10 11.06 -2.12
N PHE A 173 16.07 11.80 -2.55
CA PHE A 173 15.12 12.45 -1.65
C PHE A 173 14.31 11.44 -0.83
N GLU A 174 13.79 10.40 -1.50
CA GLU A 174 13.04 9.34 -0.83
C GLU A 174 13.90 8.52 0.12
N PHE A 175 15.17 8.27 -0.23
CA PHE A 175 16.09 7.55 0.65
C PHE A 175 16.26 8.26 2.01
N GLY A 176 16.50 9.58 1.99
CA GLY A 176 16.64 10.37 3.21
C GLY A 176 15.36 10.38 4.06
N LEU A 177 14.21 10.56 3.43
CA LEU A 177 12.92 10.57 4.15
C LEU A 177 12.59 9.19 4.73
N ALA A 178 12.84 8.10 4.01
CA ALA A 178 12.62 6.74 4.50
C ALA A 178 13.42 6.45 5.78
N PHE A 179 14.68 6.90 5.84
CA PHE A 179 15.50 6.78 7.04
C PHE A 179 14.88 7.53 8.23
N CYS A 180 14.43 8.78 8.02
CA CYS A 180 13.77 9.56 9.07
C CYS A 180 12.50 8.89 9.59
N LYS A 181 11.68 8.25 8.72
CA LYS A 181 10.46 7.52 9.12
C LYS A 181 10.79 6.34 10.05
N ILE A 182 11.75 5.51 9.66
CA ILE A 182 12.14 4.34 10.44
C ILE A 182 12.77 4.78 11.77
N ALA A 183 13.64 5.79 11.74
CA ALA A 183 14.22 6.38 12.94
C ALA A 183 13.13 6.91 13.90
N LEU A 184 12.13 7.62 13.38
CA LEU A 184 10.99 8.08 14.18
C LEU A 184 10.27 6.91 14.86
N ILE A 185 9.96 5.83 14.14
CA ILE A 185 9.25 4.68 14.72
C ILE A 185 10.08 4.04 15.83
N VAL A 186 11.38 3.84 15.61
CA VAL A 186 12.28 3.26 16.63
C VAL A 186 12.38 4.17 17.85
N CYS A 187 12.61 5.47 17.65
CA CYS A 187 12.67 6.45 18.73
C CYS A 187 11.33 6.57 19.47
N PHE A 188 10.21 6.48 18.75
CA PHE A 188 8.87 6.50 19.32
C PHE A 188 8.65 5.30 20.24
N VAL A 189 8.97 4.09 19.78
CA VAL A 189 8.82 2.86 20.58
C VAL A 189 9.67 2.94 21.85
N ILE A 190 10.95 3.30 21.73
CA ILE A 190 11.86 3.42 22.89
C ILE A 190 11.38 4.53 23.83
N GLY A 191 11.13 5.73 23.30
CA GLY A 191 10.74 6.89 24.10
C GLY A 191 9.36 6.71 24.75
N GLY A 192 8.44 6.04 24.09
CA GLY A 192 7.12 5.75 24.62
C GLY A 192 7.15 4.67 25.70
N LEU A 193 8.04 3.67 25.59
CA LEU A 193 8.30 2.74 26.70
C LEU A 193 8.94 3.44 27.91
N VAL A 194 9.89 4.36 27.67
CA VAL A 194 10.48 5.17 28.75
C VAL A 194 9.42 6.04 29.43
N LEU A 195 8.52 6.65 28.65
CA LEU A 195 7.39 7.41 29.15
C LEU A 195 6.44 6.53 29.98
N ASP A 196 6.06 5.37 29.45
CA ASP A 196 5.16 4.42 30.11
C ASP A 196 5.74 3.95 31.46
N LEU A 197 7.03 3.58 31.47
CA LEU A 197 7.75 3.10 32.66
C LEU A 197 8.11 4.19 33.68
N GLY A 198 7.69 5.45 33.47
CA GLY A 198 7.90 6.55 34.42
C GLY A 198 9.29 7.18 34.38
N GLY A 199 10.01 7.08 33.26
CA GLY A 199 11.36 7.64 33.09
C GLY A 199 11.42 9.16 32.99
N ILE A 200 10.29 9.88 33.03
CA ILE A 200 10.25 11.34 33.00
C ILE A 200 10.16 11.89 34.43
N PRO A 201 11.07 12.80 34.85
CA PRO A 201 11.04 13.39 36.18
C PRO A 201 9.69 14.07 36.47
N ASN A 202 9.18 13.89 37.69
CA ASN A 202 7.91 14.47 38.17
C ASN A 202 6.65 13.99 37.43
N ARG A 203 6.71 12.82 36.80
CA ARG A 203 5.54 12.13 36.22
C ARG A 203 5.40 10.74 36.85
N GLU A 204 4.15 10.34 37.07
CA GLU A 204 3.86 8.99 37.52
C GLU A 204 4.07 7.97 36.39
N HIS A 205 4.46 6.76 36.79
CA HIS A 205 4.39 5.58 35.94
C HIS A 205 2.96 5.36 35.40
N ILE A 206 2.83 5.17 34.10
CA ILE A 206 1.55 4.91 33.43
C ILE A 206 1.23 3.42 33.56
N GLY A 207 2.05 2.56 32.95
CA GLY A 207 1.83 1.12 32.88
C GLY A 207 0.52 0.79 32.17
N PHE A 208 -0.16 -0.27 32.61
CA PHE A 208 -1.45 -0.69 32.03
C PHE A 208 -2.65 0.16 32.50
N ARG A 209 -2.43 1.41 32.94
CA ARG A 209 -3.50 2.32 33.41
C ARG A 209 -4.58 2.52 32.35
N TYR A 210 -4.20 2.79 31.10
CA TYR A 210 -5.15 2.96 30.01
C TYR A 210 -5.74 1.67 29.46
N TRP A 211 -5.27 0.51 29.93
CA TRP A 211 -5.83 -0.81 29.65
C TRP A 211 -6.80 -1.28 30.74
N SER A 212 -7.00 -0.46 31.78
CA SER A 212 -7.85 -0.75 32.93
C SER A 212 -9.05 0.20 32.99
N GLU A 213 -10.02 -0.09 33.86
CA GLU A 213 -11.14 0.82 34.13
C GLU A 213 -10.63 2.21 34.56
N PRO A 214 -11.21 3.32 34.06
CA PRO A 214 -12.45 3.42 33.27
C PRO A 214 -12.27 3.31 31.72
N TYR A 215 -11.05 3.08 31.23
CA TYR A 215 -10.74 3.13 29.79
C TYR A 215 -11.09 1.84 29.05
N ASN A 216 -11.12 0.71 29.76
CA ASN A 216 -11.49 -0.61 29.26
C ASN A 216 -10.55 -1.18 28.19
N LEU A 217 -10.44 -2.51 28.12
CA LEU A 217 -9.61 -3.18 27.11
C LEU A 217 -10.17 -3.07 25.69
N PHE A 218 -11.50 -3.05 25.60
CA PHE A 218 -12.26 -2.95 24.36
C PHE A 218 -13.30 -1.84 24.50
N HIS A 219 -13.48 -1.07 23.45
CA HIS A 219 -14.53 -0.07 23.37
C HIS A 219 -15.77 -0.61 22.67
N GLU A 220 -16.94 -0.17 23.14
CA GLU A 220 -18.21 -0.46 22.49
C GLU A 220 -18.46 0.58 21.39
N TYR A 221 -18.45 0.14 20.13
CA TYR A 221 -18.67 1.00 18.97
C TYR A 221 -20.09 0.83 18.43
N MET A 222 -20.84 1.95 18.35
CA MET A 222 -22.23 2.11 17.87
C MET A 222 -23.33 1.37 18.65
N VAL A 223 -23.07 0.17 19.18
CA VAL A 223 -24.04 -0.63 19.94
C VAL A 223 -23.42 -1.12 21.25
N PRO A 224 -24.21 -1.34 22.30
CA PRO A 224 -23.66 -1.79 23.58
C PRO A 224 -23.25 -3.27 23.59
N GLY A 225 -22.41 -3.64 24.55
CA GLY A 225 -22.01 -5.01 24.87
C GLY A 225 -21.02 -5.64 23.88
N PHE A 226 -20.97 -6.99 23.86
CA PHE A 226 -19.99 -7.75 23.06
C PHE A 226 -20.01 -7.41 21.57
N ARG A 227 -21.20 -7.16 21.01
CA ARG A 227 -21.35 -6.79 19.59
C ARG A 227 -20.65 -5.46 19.30
N GLY A 228 -20.80 -4.46 20.17
CA GLY A 228 -20.10 -3.18 20.04
C GLY A 228 -18.60 -3.33 20.07
N ARG A 229 -18.08 -4.18 20.96
CA ARG A 229 -16.64 -4.46 21.08
C ARG A 229 -16.08 -5.11 19.82
N PHE A 230 -16.81 -6.05 19.26
CA PHE A 230 -16.45 -6.67 17.99
C PHE A 230 -16.46 -5.66 16.83
N LEU A 231 -17.48 -4.81 16.75
CA LEU A 231 -17.59 -3.77 15.72
C LEU A 231 -16.46 -2.73 15.83
N GLY A 232 -16.06 -2.36 17.04
CA GLY A 232 -14.90 -1.49 17.28
C GLY A 232 -13.61 -2.13 16.80
N PHE A 233 -13.35 -3.38 17.19
CA PHE A 233 -12.22 -4.19 16.69
C PHE A 233 -12.22 -4.29 15.15
N TRP A 234 -13.38 -4.54 14.55
CA TRP A 234 -13.52 -4.64 13.10
C TRP A 234 -13.21 -3.32 12.38
N SER A 235 -13.68 -2.20 12.94
CA SER A 235 -13.35 -0.87 12.42
C SER A 235 -11.83 -0.59 12.47
N ALA A 236 -11.15 -1.02 13.53
CA ALA A 236 -9.70 -0.94 13.63
C ALA A 236 -8.97 -1.84 12.60
N MET A 237 -9.55 -2.98 12.19
CA MET A 237 -8.96 -3.81 11.13
C MET A 237 -8.92 -3.08 9.79
N ILE A 238 -9.94 -2.28 9.45
CA ILE A 238 -9.96 -1.49 8.21
C ILE A 238 -8.83 -0.45 8.24
N SER A 239 -8.65 0.22 9.38
CA SER A 239 -7.54 1.17 9.58
C SER A 239 -6.17 0.49 9.47
N ALA A 240 -6.04 -0.72 10.03
CA ALA A 240 -4.83 -1.52 9.92
C ALA A 240 -4.56 -2.00 8.49
N ALA A 241 -5.62 -2.37 7.73
CA ALA A 241 -5.50 -2.77 6.33
C ALA A 241 -4.91 -1.65 5.46
N PHE A 242 -5.35 -0.41 5.67
CA PHE A 242 -4.74 0.76 5.03
C PHE A 242 -3.27 0.91 5.40
N ALA A 243 -2.95 0.78 6.70
CA ALA A 243 -1.58 0.95 7.19
C ALA A 243 -0.59 -0.08 6.60
N TYR A 244 -1.04 -1.31 6.39
CA TYR A 244 -0.23 -2.40 5.82
C TYR A 244 -0.27 -2.50 4.29
N GLY A 245 -0.98 -1.59 3.62
CA GLY A 245 -1.11 -1.61 2.17
C GLY A 245 0.23 -1.62 1.42
N ASN A 246 0.18 -2.02 0.15
CA ASN A 246 1.31 -1.92 -0.80
C ASN A 246 2.50 -2.85 -0.56
N VAL A 247 2.34 -3.92 0.23
CA VAL A 247 3.42 -4.92 0.43
C VAL A 247 3.95 -5.53 -0.87
N GLN A 248 3.08 -5.72 -1.86
CA GLN A 248 3.41 -6.27 -3.18
C GLN A 248 4.26 -5.34 -4.05
N VAL A 249 4.36 -4.06 -3.72
CA VAL A 249 5.20 -3.10 -4.46
C VAL A 249 6.68 -3.48 -4.38
N VAL A 250 7.11 -4.10 -3.28
CA VAL A 250 8.49 -4.60 -3.12
C VAL A 250 8.82 -5.64 -4.19
N ALA A 251 7.85 -6.47 -4.60
CA ALA A 251 8.05 -7.43 -5.69
C ALA A 251 8.18 -6.74 -7.06
N ILE A 252 7.35 -5.72 -7.32
CA ILE A 252 7.42 -4.93 -8.57
C ILE A 252 8.79 -4.24 -8.68
N ALA A 253 9.20 -3.59 -7.59
CA ALA A 253 10.51 -2.96 -7.46
C ALA A 253 11.66 -3.97 -7.63
N GLY A 254 11.56 -5.14 -7.00
CA GLY A 254 12.62 -6.13 -7.07
C GLY A 254 12.74 -6.82 -8.44
N ALA A 255 11.77 -6.71 -9.35
CA ALA A 255 11.88 -7.26 -10.70
C ALA A 255 12.99 -6.59 -11.53
N GLU A 256 13.35 -5.34 -11.21
CA GLU A 256 14.44 -4.60 -11.87
C GLU A 256 15.81 -4.82 -11.18
N ALA A 257 15.87 -5.63 -10.12
CA ALA A 257 17.08 -5.89 -9.34
C ALA A 257 18.06 -6.84 -10.05
N MET A 258 19.33 -6.86 -9.60
CA MET A 258 20.22 -7.96 -9.98
C MET A 258 19.75 -9.25 -9.30
N ASN A 259 19.67 -10.35 -10.05
CA ASN A 259 19.20 -11.65 -9.56
C ASN A 259 17.84 -11.56 -8.83
N PRO A 260 16.77 -11.10 -9.52
CA PRO A 260 15.47 -10.82 -8.91
C PRO A 260 14.89 -12.03 -8.16
N ARG A 261 15.17 -13.25 -8.64
CA ARG A 261 14.72 -14.51 -8.03
C ARG A 261 15.20 -14.72 -6.59
N GLN A 262 16.39 -14.21 -6.24
CA GLN A 262 16.94 -14.27 -4.88
C GLN A 262 16.65 -13.00 -4.09
N THR A 263 16.75 -11.84 -4.75
CA THR A 263 16.58 -10.53 -4.12
C THR A 263 15.15 -10.31 -3.63
N ILE A 264 14.13 -10.65 -4.43
CA ILE A 264 12.73 -10.40 -4.08
C ILE A 264 12.31 -11.14 -2.80
N PRO A 265 12.51 -12.47 -2.66
CA PRO A 265 12.19 -13.17 -1.41
C PRO A 265 12.95 -12.64 -0.19
N GLY A 266 14.25 -12.35 -0.37
CA GLY A 266 15.08 -11.79 0.70
C GLY A 266 14.57 -10.43 1.18
N ALA A 267 14.20 -9.56 0.24
CA ALA A 267 13.67 -8.24 0.53
C ALA A 267 12.31 -8.31 1.21
N LEU A 268 11.35 -9.08 0.67
CA LEU A 268 10.00 -9.21 1.21
C LEU A 268 10.00 -9.76 2.64
N ARG A 269 10.74 -10.84 2.90
CA ARG A 269 10.81 -11.46 4.24
C ARG A 269 11.40 -10.52 5.30
N LYS A 270 12.53 -9.88 4.98
CA LYS A 270 13.23 -8.98 5.93
C LYS A 270 12.45 -7.69 6.17
N THR A 271 11.92 -7.10 5.11
CA THR A 271 11.09 -5.90 5.16
C THR A 271 9.86 -6.14 6.01
N PHE A 272 9.11 -7.20 5.68
CA PHE A 272 7.81 -7.41 6.27
C PHE A 272 7.88 -7.80 7.74
N ALA A 273 8.82 -8.69 8.11
CA ALA A 273 9.02 -9.07 9.51
C ALA A 273 9.33 -7.84 10.39
N ARG A 274 10.14 -6.91 9.90
CA ARG A 274 10.46 -5.66 10.62
C ARG A 274 9.27 -4.71 10.68
N VAL A 275 8.56 -4.52 9.56
CA VAL A 275 7.39 -3.62 9.50
C VAL A 275 6.31 -4.06 10.48
N VAL A 276 5.94 -5.34 10.52
CA VAL A 276 4.93 -5.84 11.48
C VAL A 276 5.38 -5.63 12.92
N VAL A 277 6.62 -5.98 13.25
CA VAL A 277 7.14 -5.80 14.62
C VAL A 277 7.08 -4.34 15.01
N PHE A 278 7.52 -3.42 14.15
CA PHE A 278 7.50 -1.99 14.45
C PHE A 278 6.09 -1.41 14.50
N TYR A 279 5.17 -1.88 13.67
CA TYR A 279 3.79 -1.43 13.67
C TYR A 279 3.08 -1.88 14.94
N VAL A 280 3.13 -3.18 15.24
CA VAL A 280 2.52 -3.74 16.46
C VAL A 280 3.14 -3.12 17.71
N ALA A 281 4.48 -2.98 17.77
CA ALA A 281 5.14 -2.31 18.89
C ALA A 281 4.70 -0.85 19.04
N SER A 282 4.58 -0.11 17.94
CA SER A 282 4.09 1.27 17.98
C SER A 282 2.65 1.35 18.48
N ILE A 283 1.77 0.43 18.04
CA ILE A 283 0.37 0.39 18.48
C ILE A 283 0.26 0.02 19.96
N VAL A 284 1.08 -0.92 20.45
CA VAL A 284 1.17 -1.23 21.88
C VAL A 284 1.61 -0.01 22.68
N VAL A 285 2.63 0.72 22.23
CA VAL A 285 3.09 1.93 22.90
C VAL A 285 2.04 3.03 22.86
N ILE A 286 1.36 3.24 21.73
CA ILE A 286 0.24 4.18 21.59
C ILE A 286 -0.87 3.85 22.58
N SER A 287 -1.27 2.58 22.67
CA SER A 287 -2.36 2.14 23.53
C SER A 287 -2.00 2.15 25.02
N LEU A 288 -0.72 2.05 25.37
CA LEU A 288 -0.23 2.22 26.74
C LEU A 288 -0.13 3.69 27.16
N THR A 289 0.22 4.59 26.24
CA THR A 289 0.56 5.98 26.57
C THR A 289 -0.58 6.98 26.38
N ILE A 290 -1.64 6.60 25.66
CA ILE A 290 -2.77 7.48 25.35
C ILE A 290 -4.08 6.81 25.79
N PRO A 291 -4.95 7.51 26.52
CA PRO A 291 -6.29 6.99 26.78
C PRO A 291 -7.09 6.92 25.49
N SER A 292 -7.71 5.77 25.23
CA SER A 292 -8.56 5.53 24.06
C SER A 292 -9.77 6.48 23.97
N THR A 293 -10.11 7.18 25.05
CA THR A 293 -11.18 8.18 25.11
C THR A 293 -10.73 9.60 24.79
N ASP A 294 -9.45 9.82 24.45
CA ASP A 294 -8.93 11.14 24.08
C ASP A 294 -9.57 11.65 22.78
N ARG A 295 -10.33 12.74 22.88
CA ARG A 295 -11.02 13.39 21.76
C ARG A 295 -10.11 13.89 20.65
N ARG A 296 -8.80 13.97 20.87
CA ARG A 296 -7.83 14.38 19.84
C ARG A 296 -7.43 13.22 18.92
N LEU A 297 -7.76 11.98 19.27
CA LEU A 297 -7.57 10.79 18.44
C LEU A 297 -8.54 10.76 17.25
N GLU A 298 -9.76 11.27 17.47
CA GLU A 298 -10.82 11.32 16.48
C GLU A 298 -11.81 12.42 16.86
N HIS A 299 -12.06 13.38 15.96
CA HIS A 299 -13.04 14.43 16.23
C HIS A 299 -13.98 14.70 15.04
N PRO A 300 -15.31 14.63 15.25
CA PRO A 300 -16.30 14.99 14.24
C PRO A 300 -16.45 16.51 14.00
N THR A 301 -16.12 17.35 14.98
CA THR A 301 -16.43 18.81 14.96
C THR A 301 -15.31 19.70 15.51
N GLY A 302 -14.39 20.16 14.66
CA GLY A 302 -13.70 21.44 14.84
C GLY A 302 -12.43 21.54 15.73
N THR A 303 -11.93 20.47 16.36
CA THR A 303 -10.59 20.47 16.98
C THR A 303 -9.55 19.82 16.06
N VAL A 304 -8.30 20.25 16.17
CA VAL A 304 -7.18 19.72 15.39
C VAL A 304 -6.94 18.25 15.76
N VAL A 305 -7.14 17.33 14.81
CA VAL A 305 -6.77 15.92 14.98
C VAL A 305 -5.25 15.84 14.97
N HIS A 306 -4.69 15.17 15.97
CA HIS A 306 -3.25 14.99 16.09
C HIS A 306 -2.88 13.53 15.85
N SER A 307 -1.73 13.31 15.22
CA SER A 307 -1.14 11.99 15.15
C SER A 307 -0.96 11.43 16.57
N PRO A 308 -1.32 10.15 16.85
CA PRO A 308 -1.04 9.52 18.14
C PRO A 308 0.43 9.57 18.52
N PHE A 309 1.33 9.56 17.53
CA PHE A 309 2.76 9.70 17.77
C PHE A 309 3.12 11.04 18.42
N VAL A 310 2.38 12.10 18.09
CA VAL A 310 2.51 13.43 18.70
C VAL A 310 1.82 13.46 20.06
N LEU A 311 0.61 12.87 20.15
CA LEU A 311 -0.21 12.87 21.36
C LEU A 311 0.47 12.18 22.53
N ALA A 312 1.15 11.04 22.30
CA ALA A 312 1.87 10.28 23.33
C ALA A 312 2.84 11.18 24.12
N PHE A 313 3.53 12.10 23.43
CA PHE A 313 4.50 13.00 24.06
C PHE A 313 3.96 14.39 24.38
N SER A 314 2.71 14.72 24.01
CA SER A 314 2.13 16.04 24.25
C SER A 314 2.03 16.40 25.74
N GLY A 315 1.86 15.40 26.61
CA GLY A 315 1.86 15.58 28.07
C GLY A 315 3.25 15.52 28.73
N ALA A 316 4.30 15.11 28.01
CA ALA A 316 5.61 14.81 28.58
C ALA A 316 6.40 16.05 29.06
N GLY A 317 5.90 17.28 28.79
CA GLY A 317 6.59 18.53 29.11
C GLY A 317 7.78 18.83 28.18
N LEU A 318 8.07 17.94 27.23
CA LEU A 318 9.16 18.05 26.27
C LEU A 318 8.72 18.89 25.06
N LYS A 319 8.81 20.22 25.19
CA LYS A 319 8.27 21.20 24.21
C LYS A 319 8.70 20.98 22.76
N ALA A 320 9.90 20.44 22.52
CA ALA A 320 10.43 20.23 21.17
C ALA A 320 9.91 18.95 20.49
N ILE A 321 9.60 17.90 21.26
CA ILE A 321 9.30 16.56 20.70
C ILE A 321 8.04 16.58 19.84
N PRO A 322 6.89 17.11 20.31
CA PRO A 322 5.67 17.15 19.50
C PRO A 322 5.90 17.79 18.12
N SER A 323 6.62 18.91 18.04
CA SER A 323 6.90 19.56 16.76
C SER A 323 7.82 18.73 15.87
N ILE A 324 8.87 18.09 16.41
CA ILE A 324 9.77 17.22 15.63
C ILE A 324 9.00 16.03 15.05
N VAL A 325 8.19 15.37 15.89
CA VAL A 325 7.36 14.25 15.46
C VAL A 325 6.39 14.70 14.36
N THR A 326 5.69 15.82 14.53
CA THR A 326 4.79 16.34 13.49
C THR A 326 5.52 16.61 12.17
N VAL A 327 6.74 17.17 12.19
CA VAL A 327 7.54 17.39 10.97
C VAL A 327 7.84 16.06 10.26
N VAL A 328 8.29 15.05 11.02
CA VAL A 328 8.63 13.76 10.41
C VAL A 328 7.38 13.05 9.89
N VAL A 329 6.27 13.07 10.62
CA VAL A 329 5.00 12.48 10.16
C VAL A 329 4.46 13.21 8.92
N PHE A 330 4.56 14.54 8.87
CA PHE A 330 4.22 15.33 7.68
C PHE A 330 5.10 14.97 6.48
N SER A 331 6.41 14.86 6.69
CA SER A 331 7.35 14.42 5.65
C SER A 331 7.04 13.01 5.16
N SER A 332 6.53 12.16 6.06
CA SER A 332 6.11 10.80 5.74
C SER A 332 4.89 10.76 4.83
N ALA A 333 3.89 11.59 5.12
CA ALA A 333 2.70 11.75 4.29
C ALA A 333 3.11 12.23 2.88
N PHE A 334 3.93 13.28 2.81
CA PHE A 334 4.43 13.83 1.56
C PHE A 334 5.18 12.78 0.72
N SER A 335 6.12 12.06 1.33
CA SER A 335 6.89 10.99 0.66
C SER A 335 5.99 9.84 0.18
N SER A 336 5.00 9.42 0.99
CA SER A 336 4.07 8.37 0.57
C SER A 336 3.24 8.79 -0.65
N GLY A 337 2.67 10.01 -0.65
CA GLY A 337 1.92 10.54 -1.79
C GLY A 337 2.79 10.68 -3.05
N ASN A 338 4.05 11.09 -2.88
CA ASN A 338 5.03 11.18 -3.95
C ASN A 338 5.38 9.79 -4.53
N ALA A 339 5.57 8.78 -3.68
CA ALA A 339 5.86 7.41 -4.08
C ALA A 339 4.68 6.71 -4.77
N CYS A 340 3.45 6.89 -4.26
CA CYS A 340 2.27 6.35 -4.93
C CYS A 340 2.05 7.00 -6.30
N THR A 341 2.33 8.29 -6.47
CA THR A 341 2.29 8.95 -7.79
C THR A 341 3.33 8.37 -8.76
N PHE A 342 4.54 8.12 -8.26
CA PHE A 342 5.61 7.50 -9.00
C PHE A 342 5.22 6.10 -9.48
N ILE A 343 4.64 5.29 -8.59
CA ILE A 343 4.15 3.93 -8.91
C ILE A 343 2.99 4.01 -9.91
N ALA A 344 1.98 4.86 -9.65
CA ALA A 344 0.82 5.02 -10.53
C ALA A 344 1.23 5.33 -11.98
N SER A 345 2.08 6.35 -12.17
CA SER A 345 2.53 6.73 -13.52
C SER A 345 3.26 5.59 -14.27
N ARG A 346 4.01 4.74 -13.56
CA ARG A 346 4.71 3.59 -14.14
C ARG A 346 3.79 2.42 -14.40
N THR A 347 2.82 2.16 -13.52
CA THR A 347 1.77 1.17 -13.78
C THR A 347 0.97 1.54 -15.04
N LEU A 348 0.56 2.81 -15.18
CA LEU A 348 -0.18 3.25 -16.36
C LEU A 348 0.67 3.20 -17.64
N HIS A 349 1.96 3.53 -17.54
CA HIS A 349 2.89 3.39 -18.66
C HIS A 349 3.11 1.92 -19.04
N GLY A 350 3.29 1.03 -18.07
CA GLY A 350 3.41 -0.42 -18.28
C GLY A 350 2.16 -1.02 -18.93
N LEU A 351 0.97 -0.60 -18.50
CA LEU A 351 -0.27 -0.98 -19.18
C LEU A 351 -0.30 -0.52 -20.63
N ALA A 352 0.25 0.65 -20.96
CA ALA A 352 0.31 1.12 -22.34
C ALA A 352 1.32 0.34 -23.18
N ILE A 353 2.44 -0.10 -22.59
CA ILE A 353 3.40 -1.02 -23.23
C ILE A 353 2.72 -2.35 -23.56
N ASP A 354 1.93 -2.88 -22.64
CA ASP A 354 1.21 -4.15 -22.80
C ASP A 354 -0.03 -4.05 -23.71
N GLY A 355 -0.29 -2.88 -24.32
CA GLY A 355 -1.49 -2.65 -25.14
C GLY A 355 -2.80 -2.62 -24.34
N HIS A 356 -2.73 -2.53 -23.01
CA HIS A 356 -3.85 -2.51 -22.06
C HIS A 356 -4.28 -1.10 -21.66
N ALA A 357 -3.53 -0.08 -22.07
CA ALA A 357 -3.89 1.34 -22.02
C ALA A 357 -3.55 2.03 -23.34
N PRO A 358 -4.16 3.19 -23.65
CA PRO A 358 -3.90 3.90 -24.90
C PRO A 358 -2.41 4.18 -25.13
N SER A 359 -1.93 3.95 -26.36
CA SER A 359 -0.56 4.24 -26.79
C SER A 359 -0.15 5.71 -26.61
N PHE A 360 -1.13 6.59 -26.38
CA PHE A 360 -0.92 7.96 -25.93
C PHE A 360 0.00 8.08 -24.69
N PHE A 361 0.03 7.08 -23.80
CA PHE A 361 0.85 7.09 -22.57
C PHE A 361 2.29 6.54 -22.74
N LEU A 362 2.66 6.07 -23.93
CA LEU A 362 4.01 5.56 -24.24
C LEU A 362 5.13 6.62 -24.29
N PRO A 363 4.90 7.87 -24.74
CA PRO A 363 6.00 8.82 -24.90
C PRO A 363 6.70 9.20 -23.59
N LEU A 364 8.04 9.11 -23.59
CA LEU A 364 8.91 9.57 -22.51
C LEU A 364 9.39 11.01 -22.78
N ASN A 365 9.66 11.77 -21.71
CA ASN A 365 10.34 13.06 -21.81
C ASN A 365 11.87 12.91 -21.92
N ARG A 366 12.61 14.02 -22.01
CA ARG A 366 14.09 14.04 -22.09
C ARG A 366 14.82 13.39 -20.90
N TYR A 367 14.11 13.08 -19.82
CA TYR A 367 14.65 12.47 -18.61
C TYR A 367 14.26 10.98 -18.46
N GLY A 368 13.62 10.39 -19.47
CA GLY A 368 13.13 9.01 -19.41
C GLY A 368 11.85 8.84 -18.58
N VAL A 369 11.10 9.92 -18.33
CA VAL A 369 9.88 9.88 -17.52
C VAL A 369 8.64 9.85 -18.41
N PRO A 370 7.65 8.96 -18.17
CA PRO A 370 6.40 8.90 -18.93
C PRO A 370 5.47 10.07 -18.56
N TYR A 371 5.79 11.26 -19.08
CA TYR A 371 5.20 12.53 -18.63
C TYR A 371 3.67 12.59 -18.78
N ARG A 372 3.09 11.92 -19.78
CA ARG A 372 1.63 11.86 -19.95
C ARG A 372 0.97 10.97 -18.89
N ALA A 373 1.61 9.86 -18.53
CA ALA A 373 1.14 9.01 -17.45
C ALA A 373 1.29 9.73 -16.09
N VAL A 374 2.37 10.49 -15.89
CA VAL A 374 2.53 11.36 -14.72
C VAL A 374 1.41 12.41 -14.65
N ALA A 375 1.11 13.09 -15.75
CA ALA A 375 0.02 14.08 -15.81
C ALA A 375 -1.35 13.45 -15.48
N ALA A 376 -1.64 12.28 -16.03
CA ALA A 376 -2.89 11.56 -15.74
C ALA A 376 -2.98 11.13 -14.27
N SER A 377 -1.91 10.59 -13.70
CA SER A 377 -1.89 10.17 -12.28
C SER A 377 -1.98 11.37 -11.33
N THR A 378 -1.29 12.47 -11.63
CA THR A 378 -1.32 13.68 -10.79
C THR A 378 -2.62 14.45 -10.91
N ALA A 379 -3.40 14.32 -12.00
CA ALA A 379 -4.70 14.97 -12.13
C ALA A 379 -5.68 14.60 -11.00
N TRP A 380 -5.56 13.40 -10.43
CA TRP A 380 -6.34 12.96 -9.27
C TRP A 380 -6.11 13.80 -8.02
N GLY A 381 -5.04 14.59 -7.95
CA GLY A 381 -4.76 15.51 -6.84
C GLY A 381 -5.83 16.57 -6.65
N ALA A 382 -6.60 16.90 -7.69
CA ALA A 382 -7.76 17.78 -7.59
C ALA A 382 -8.80 17.26 -6.58
N ILE A 383 -8.90 15.94 -6.38
CA ILE A 383 -9.81 15.33 -5.40
C ILE A 383 -9.47 15.74 -3.97
N ALA A 384 -8.21 16.09 -3.67
CA ALA A 384 -7.82 16.57 -2.34
C ALA A 384 -8.60 17.85 -1.94
N TYR A 385 -9.09 18.65 -2.89
CA TYR A 385 -9.94 19.80 -2.61
C TYR A 385 -11.31 19.44 -2.02
N ALA A 386 -11.72 18.17 -2.03
CA ALA A 386 -12.88 17.71 -1.24
C ALA A 386 -12.74 18.04 0.27
N SER A 387 -11.49 18.17 0.74
CA SER A 387 -11.11 18.64 2.09
C SER A 387 -11.61 20.04 2.44
N LEU A 388 -11.94 20.88 1.44
CA LEU A 388 -12.40 22.26 1.66
C LEU A 388 -13.81 22.31 2.24
N HIS A 389 -14.65 21.32 1.91
CA HIS A 389 -16.04 21.28 2.37
C HIS A 389 -16.22 20.50 3.67
N HIS A 390 -15.52 19.36 3.80
CA HIS A 390 -15.75 18.41 4.89
C HIS A 390 -14.70 18.46 6.00
N GLY A 391 -13.62 19.25 5.82
CA GLY A 391 -12.43 19.19 6.66
C GLY A 391 -11.39 18.20 6.12
N ALA A 392 -10.11 18.49 6.35
CA ALA A 392 -9.01 17.71 5.80
C ALA A 392 -8.95 16.27 6.36
N PHE A 393 -9.32 16.08 7.64
CA PHE A 393 -9.33 14.75 8.26
C PHE A 393 -10.50 13.89 7.74
N GLN A 394 -11.69 14.46 7.58
CA GLN A 394 -12.85 13.75 7.03
C GLN A 394 -12.61 13.35 5.57
N ALA A 395 -12.04 14.24 4.76
CA ALA A 395 -11.63 13.90 3.39
C ALA A 395 -10.55 12.81 3.37
N PHE A 396 -9.57 12.87 4.28
CA PHE A 396 -8.61 11.78 4.47
C PHE A 396 -9.32 10.45 4.77
N VAL A 397 -10.25 10.41 5.72
CA VAL A 397 -11.01 9.20 6.07
C VAL A 397 -11.78 8.63 4.87
N LEU A 398 -12.47 9.48 4.10
CA LEU A 398 -13.21 9.05 2.90
C LEU A 398 -12.29 8.47 1.83
N LEU A 399 -11.15 9.13 1.57
CA LEU A 399 -10.19 8.67 0.57
C LEU A 399 -9.44 7.41 1.02
N VAL A 400 -9.17 7.27 2.33
CA VAL A 400 -8.64 6.02 2.92
C VAL A 400 -9.57 4.85 2.62
N SER A 401 -10.88 4.99 2.79
CA SER A 401 -11.84 3.92 2.46
C SER A 401 -11.76 3.50 0.98
N LEU A 402 -11.69 4.46 0.07
CA LEU A 402 -11.58 4.19 -1.38
C LEU A 402 -10.28 3.46 -1.75
N VAL A 403 -9.15 3.88 -1.18
CA VAL A 403 -7.83 3.26 -1.44
C VAL A 403 -7.76 1.87 -0.80
N THR A 404 -8.24 1.74 0.43
CA THR A 404 -8.17 0.48 1.20
C THR A 404 -8.95 -0.62 0.51
N THR A 405 -10.16 -0.32 0.04
CA THR A 405 -11.00 -1.30 -0.67
C THR A 405 -10.37 -1.73 -1.99
N ALA A 406 -9.80 -0.79 -2.76
CA ALA A 406 -9.03 -1.09 -3.97
C ALA A 406 -7.78 -1.95 -3.70
N GLY A 407 -7.08 -1.68 -2.61
CA GLY A 407 -5.93 -2.46 -2.14
C GLY A 407 -6.32 -3.89 -1.77
N ILE A 408 -7.41 -4.07 -1.03
CA ILE A 408 -7.93 -5.39 -0.64
C ILE A 408 -8.42 -6.17 -1.85
N VAL A 409 -9.12 -5.53 -2.81
CA VAL A 409 -9.45 -6.18 -4.10
C VAL A 409 -8.19 -6.67 -4.80
N SER A 410 -7.12 -5.88 -4.78
CA SER A 410 -5.84 -6.30 -5.35
C SER A 410 -5.25 -7.51 -4.63
N TRP A 411 -5.37 -7.58 -3.31
CA TRP A 411 -4.95 -8.74 -2.53
C TRP A 411 -5.80 -9.97 -2.78
N VAL A 412 -7.12 -9.83 -2.98
CA VAL A 412 -7.99 -10.94 -3.39
C VAL A 412 -7.53 -11.51 -4.74
N VAL A 413 -7.32 -10.66 -5.75
CA VAL A 413 -6.84 -11.10 -7.07
C VAL A 413 -5.46 -11.75 -6.98
N LEU A 414 -4.58 -11.21 -6.13
CA LEU A 414 -3.26 -11.79 -5.88
C LEU A 414 -3.34 -13.20 -5.27
N CYS A 415 -4.22 -13.41 -4.30
CA CYS A 415 -4.50 -14.73 -3.74
C CYS A 415 -5.06 -15.69 -4.80
N LEU A 416 -6.01 -15.25 -5.62
CA LEU A 416 -6.58 -16.08 -6.70
C LEU A 416 -5.52 -16.46 -7.74
N THR A 417 -4.65 -15.51 -8.10
CA THR A 417 -3.52 -15.72 -9.02
C THR A 417 -2.56 -16.77 -8.46
N TYR A 418 -2.21 -16.67 -7.18
CA TYR A 418 -1.36 -17.66 -6.51
C TYR A 418 -2.01 -19.05 -6.48
N LEU A 419 -3.31 -19.14 -6.14
CA LEU A 419 -4.02 -20.43 -6.09
C LEU A 419 -4.07 -21.10 -7.46
N ARG A 420 -4.21 -20.34 -8.56
CA ARG A 420 -4.13 -20.89 -9.91
C ARG A 420 -2.72 -21.37 -10.26
N PHE A 421 -1.69 -20.60 -9.93
CA PHE A 421 -0.29 -21.02 -10.08
C PHE A 421 -0.01 -22.32 -9.31
N PHE A 422 -0.39 -22.37 -8.03
CA PHE A 422 -0.24 -23.53 -7.18
C PHE A 422 -0.98 -24.76 -7.74
N LYS A 423 -2.21 -24.57 -8.23
CA LYS A 423 -3.00 -25.66 -8.82
C LYS A 423 -2.43 -26.16 -10.15
N ALA A 424 -1.84 -25.28 -10.95
CA ALA A 424 -1.17 -25.65 -12.19
C ALA A 424 0.03 -26.57 -11.91
N MET A 425 0.87 -26.24 -10.92
CA MET A 425 1.96 -27.12 -10.48
C MET A 425 1.46 -28.51 -10.07
N GLU A 426 0.39 -28.57 -9.25
CA GLU A 426 -0.19 -29.85 -8.81
C GLU A 426 -0.67 -30.72 -9.98
N ILE A 427 -1.32 -30.12 -10.99
CA ILE A 427 -1.85 -30.85 -12.15
C ILE A 427 -0.73 -31.31 -13.07
N GLN A 428 0.32 -30.51 -13.22
CA GLN A 428 1.48 -30.82 -14.05
C GLN A 428 2.47 -31.78 -13.34
N GLY A 429 2.25 -32.10 -12.06
CA GLY A 429 3.11 -33.03 -11.31
C GLY A 429 4.44 -32.43 -10.86
N ILE A 430 4.58 -31.10 -10.90
CA ILE A 430 5.81 -30.37 -10.56
C ILE A 430 5.85 -30.08 -9.06
N SER A 431 6.96 -30.43 -8.41
CA SER A 431 7.12 -30.22 -6.98
C SER A 431 7.43 -28.76 -6.66
N ARG A 432 6.87 -28.24 -5.56
CA ARG A 432 7.26 -26.91 -5.03
C ARG A 432 8.69 -26.85 -4.51
N GLU A 433 9.38 -27.99 -4.41
CA GLU A 433 10.80 -28.05 -4.09
C GLU A 433 11.70 -27.60 -5.24
N GLU A 434 11.17 -27.58 -6.46
CA GLU A 434 11.85 -27.10 -7.67
C GLU A 434 11.85 -25.56 -7.76
N LEU A 435 11.05 -24.88 -6.93
CA LEU A 435 10.95 -23.42 -6.95
C LEU A 435 12.20 -22.77 -6.35
N PRO A 436 12.68 -21.64 -6.92
CA PRO A 436 13.81 -20.88 -6.38
C PRO A 436 13.53 -20.32 -4.97
N TYR A 437 12.25 -20.13 -4.66
CA TYR A 437 11.80 -19.82 -3.31
C TYR A 437 10.42 -20.43 -3.06
N ARG A 438 10.30 -21.17 -1.95
CA ARG A 438 9.02 -21.69 -1.46
C ARG A 438 8.62 -20.99 -0.17
N SER A 439 7.42 -20.45 -0.15
CA SER A 439 6.83 -19.91 1.06
C SER A 439 6.23 -21.02 1.95
N PRO A 440 6.26 -20.85 3.28
CA PRO A 440 5.81 -21.89 4.21
C PRO A 440 4.29 -22.03 4.21
N PHE A 441 3.80 -23.23 4.55
CA PHE A 441 2.38 -23.52 4.80
C PHE A 441 1.40 -23.27 3.65
N GLN A 442 1.87 -23.27 2.41
CA GLN A 442 1.00 -23.18 1.24
C GLN A 442 0.29 -24.51 0.97
N PRO A 443 -0.99 -24.49 0.56
CA PRO A 443 -1.80 -23.32 0.18
C PRO A 443 -2.61 -22.71 1.34
N TYR A 444 -2.49 -23.23 2.57
CA TYR A 444 -3.34 -22.86 3.72
C TYR A 444 -3.26 -21.38 4.09
N ILE A 445 -2.06 -20.78 4.04
CA ILE A 445 -1.91 -19.35 4.31
C ILE A 445 -2.59 -18.47 3.27
N THR A 446 -2.69 -18.95 2.02
CA THR A 446 -3.39 -18.25 0.96
C THR A 446 -4.90 -18.31 1.14
N TYR A 447 -5.45 -19.47 1.54
CA TYR A 447 -6.87 -19.57 1.88
C TYR A 447 -7.25 -18.70 3.07
N TYR A 448 -6.40 -18.66 4.11
CA TYR A 448 -6.58 -17.77 5.26
C TYR A 448 -6.59 -16.29 4.83
N ALA A 449 -5.60 -15.85 4.06
CA ALA A 449 -5.52 -14.47 3.59
C ALA A 449 -6.71 -14.10 2.70
N LEU A 450 -7.13 -14.99 1.80
CA LEU A 450 -8.28 -14.78 0.94
C LEU A 450 -9.58 -14.61 1.75
N PHE A 451 -9.81 -15.49 2.75
CA PHE A 451 -10.98 -15.42 3.62
C PHE A 451 -11.04 -14.11 4.40
N VAL A 452 -9.93 -13.70 5.03
CA VAL A 452 -9.90 -12.46 5.81
C VAL A 452 -10.09 -11.25 4.89
N ASN A 453 -9.43 -11.20 3.73
CA ASN A 453 -9.59 -10.10 2.77
C ASN A 453 -11.01 -9.97 2.24
N ILE A 454 -11.66 -11.07 1.86
CA ILE A 454 -13.07 -11.06 1.43
C ILE A 454 -13.98 -10.58 2.56
N SER A 455 -13.71 -11.04 3.79
CA SER A 455 -14.50 -10.62 4.96
C SER A 455 -14.35 -9.11 5.21
N VAL A 456 -13.12 -8.59 5.27
CA VAL A 456 -12.86 -7.15 5.44
C VAL A 456 -13.47 -6.33 4.31
N LEU A 457 -13.36 -6.78 3.06
CA LEU A 457 -13.97 -6.10 1.92
C LEU A 457 -15.50 -6.01 2.05
N THR A 458 -16.14 -7.12 2.38
CA THR A 458 -17.60 -7.23 2.51
C THR A 458 -18.14 -6.31 3.61
N PHE A 459 -17.46 -6.29 4.75
CA PHE A 459 -17.84 -5.47 5.91
C PHE A 459 -16.96 -4.22 6.03
N SER A 460 -16.49 -3.62 4.94
CA SER A 460 -15.66 -2.41 5.01
C SER A 460 -16.49 -1.16 5.32
N GLY A 461 -17.71 -1.04 4.78
CA GLY A 461 -18.60 0.10 4.97
C GLY A 461 -19.83 -0.21 5.84
N TRP A 462 -19.75 -1.20 6.73
CA TRP A 462 -20.89 -1.63 7.55
C TRP A 462 -21.45 -0.49 8.41
N ASP A 463 -20.59 0.40 8.90
CA ASP A 463 -20.90 1.56 9.75
C ASP A 463 -21.59 2.70 8.99
N THR A 464 -21.62 2.61 7.66
CA THR A 464 -22.34 3.55 6.77
C THR A 464 -23.75 3.08 6.44
N ILE A 465 -24.10 1.84 6.82
CA ILE A 465 -25.42 1.24 6.59
C ILE A 465 -26.26 1.29 7.87
N PHE A 466 -25.62 1.13 9.02
CA PHE A 466 -26.26 1.10 10.33
C PHE A 466 -25.52 2.02 11.31
N PRO A 467 -26.24 2.83 12.13
CA PRO A 467 -27.70 2.88 12.30
C PRO A 467 -28.43 3.73 11.25
N GLU A 468 -27.76 4.72 10.65
CA GLU A 468 -28.29 5.58 9.60
C GLU A 468 -27.49 5.39 8.32
N PHE A 469 -28.17 5.50 7.17
CA PHE A 469 -27.53 5.31 5.88
C PHE A 469 -26.79 6.59 5.45
N ASP A 470 -25.46 6.51 5.40
CA ASP A 470 -24.60 7.55 4.81
C ASP A 470 -24.19 7.15 3.39
N LEU A 471 -24.83 7.79 2.40
CA LEU A 471 -24.53 7.56 0.98
C LEU A 471 -23.07 7.86 0.64
N THR A 472 -22.45 8.88 1.24
CA THR A 472 -21.08 9.30 0.89
C THR A 472 -20.08 8.28 1.40
N GLY A 473 -20.20 7.87 2.66
CA GLY A 473 -19.43 6.78 3.24
C GLY A 473 -19.66 5.46 2.52
N PHE A 474 -20.91 5.12 2.19
CA PHE A 474 -21.26 3.88 1.49
C PHE A 474 -20.59 3.81 0.13
N LEU A 475 -20.71 4.86 -0.68
CA LEU A 475 -20.02 4.93 -1.97
C LEU A 475 -18.50 4.89 -1.80
N SER A 476 -17.95 5.56 -0.78
CA SER A 476 -16.51 5.54 -0.54
C SER A 476 -15.96 4.16 -0.15
N ASN A 477 -16.76 3.33 0.54
CA ASN A 477 -16.36 1.97 0.92
C ASN A 477 -16.68 0.92 -0.16
N TYR A 478 -17.72 1.09 -0.97
CA TYR A 478 -18.19 0.06 -1.90
C TYR A 478 -18.04 0.40 -3.38
N ALA A 479 -17.66 1.62 -3.75
CA ALA A 479 -17.49 2.00 -5.17
C ALA A 479 -16.45 1.10 -5.87
N ASN A 480 -15.33 0.77 -5.22
CA ASN A 480 -14.32 -0.09 -5.82
C ASN A 480 -14.81 -1.54 -5.99
N CYS A 481 -15.61 -2.05 -5.04
CA CYS A 481 -16.25 -3.36 -5.14
C CYS A 481 -17.15 -3.50 -6.37
N LEU A 482 -17.65 -2.39 -6.92
CA LEU A 482 -18.39 -2.35 -8.19
C LEU A 482 -17.47 -2.08 -9.38
N LEU A 483 -16.51 -1.17 -9.23
CA LEU A 483 -15.60 -0.75 -10.30
C LEU A 483 -14.78 -1.93 -10.85
N TYR A 484 -14.22 -2.77 -9.97
CA TYR A 484 -13.39 -3.90 -10.43
C TYR A 484 -14.19 -4.93 -11.23
N PRO A 485 -15.35 -5.46 -10.76
CA PRO A 485 -16.18 -6.34 -11.57
C PRO A 485 -16.64 -5.71 -12.89
N VAL A 486 -17.01 -4.42 -12.89
CA VAL A 486 -17.42 -3.73 -14.13
C VAL A 486 -16.26 -3.68 -15.12
N LEU A 487 -15.04 -3.34 -14.68
CA LEU A 487 -13.85 -3.36 -15.52
C LEU A 487 -13.52 -4.77 -16.01
N TYR A 488 -13.56 -5.76 -15.13
CA TYR A 488 -13.29 -7.15 -15.46
C TYR A 488 -14.27 -7.71 -16.48
N PHE A 489 -15.59 -7.61 -16.23
CA PHE A 489 -16.60 -8.08 -17.16
C PHE A 489 -16.66 -7.26 -18.45
N GLY A 490 -16.39 -5.94 -18.38
CA GLY A 490 -16.25 -5.09 -19.56
C GLY A 490 -15.11 -5.56 -20.46
N CYS A 491 -13.94 -5.86 -19.88
CA CYS A 491 -12.82 -6.46 -20.60
C CYS A 491 -13.19 -7.84 -21.15
N LYS A 492 -13.86 -8.68 -20.34
CA LYS A 492 -14.30 -10.01 -20.76
C LYS A 492 -15.20 -9.98 -21.99
N LEU A 493 -16.13 -9.03 -22.03
CA LEU A 493 -17.04 -8.85 -23.15
C LEU A 493 -16.34 -8.27 -24.39
N TRP A 494 -15.36 -7.39 -24.19
CA TRP A 494 -14.62 -6.74 -25.26
C TRP A 494 -13.60 -7.68 -25.92
N PHE A 495 -12.74 -8.30 -25.12
CA PHE A 495 -11.67 -9.18 -25.60
C PHE A 495 -12.12 -10.62 -25.83
N LYS A 496 -13.25 -11.04 -25.23
CA LYS A 496 -13.80 -12.39 -25.32
C LYS A 496 -12.75 -13.47 -25.01
N ASP A 497 -11.85 -13.15 -24.08
CA ASP A 497 -10.77 -14.04 -23.68
C ASP A 497 -11.28 -15.16 -22.76
N THR A 498 -10.61 -16.29 -22.75
CA THR A 498 -10.92 -17.42 -21.86
C THR A 498 -9.92 -17.47 -20.71
N PRO A 499 -10.31 -18.01 -19.53
CA PRO A 499 -9.35 -18.39 -18.51
C PRO A 499 -8.22 -19.22 -19.12
N THR A 500 -6.96 -18.87 -18.83
CA THR A 500 -5.81 -19.70 -19.23
C THR A 500 -6.05 -21.12 -18.73
N GLN A 501 -5.78 -22.18 -19.48
CA GLN A 501 -5.95 -23.53 -18.90
C GLN A 501 -4.81 -23.81 -17.92
N LEU A 502 -5.06 -24.63 -16.90
CA LEU A 502 -4.03 -24.95 -15.90
C LEU A 502 -2.89 -25.81 -16.50
N THR A 503 -3.17 -26.54 -17.57
CA THR A 503 -2.19 -27.30 -18.36
C THR A 503 -1.35 -26.42 -19.28
N ASP A 504 -1.85 -25.23 -19.64
CA ASP A 504 -1.21 -24.33 -20.60
C ASP A 504 -0.33 -23.29 -19.91
N ILE A 505 -0.35 -23.22 -18.57
CA ILE A 505 0.60 -22.39 -17.83
C ILE A 505 1.97 -23.04 -17.98
N ASP A 506 2.88 -22.37 -18.67
CA ASP A 506 4.25 -22.82 -18.88
C ASP A 506 5.06 -22.72 -17.57
N ILE A 507 5.07 -23.82 -16.81
CA ILE A 507 5.87 -23.94 -15.58
C ILE A 507 7.23 -24.57 -15.88
N GLU A 508 7.24 -25.62 -16.71
CA GLU A 508 8.45 -26.37 -17.08
C GLU A 508 9.45 -25.50 -17.84
N GLY A 509 9.00 -24.72 -18.83
CA GLY A 509 9.88 -23.80 -19.57
C GLY A 509 10.50 -22.72 -18.68
N GLU A 510 9.78 -22.24 -17.66
CA GLU A 510 10.34 -21.31 -16.68
C GLU A 510 11.37 -21.98 -15.75
N LEU A 511 11.16 -23.25 -15.38
CA LEU A 511 12.16 -24.02 -14.62
C LEU A 511 13.44 -24.28 -15.42
N GLU A 512 13.31 -24.62 -16.71
CA GLU A 512 14.47 -24.76 -17.61
C GLU A 512 15.27 -23.45 -17.72
N LEU A 513 14.57 -22.31 -17.79
CA LEU A 513 15.20 -20.98 -17.75
C LEU A 513 15.95 -20.76 -16.43
N ILE A 514 15.33 -21.09 -15.28
CA ILE A 514 15.96 -20.98 -13.95
C ILE A 514 17.23 -21.84 -13.87
N GLU A 515 17.20 -23.06 -14.40
CA GLU A 515 18.36 -23.94 -14.45
C GLU A 515 19.48 -23.34 -15.32
N SER A 516 19.13 -22.75 -16.47
CA SER A 516 20.08 -22.10 -17.37
C SER A 516 20.74 -20.86 -16.76
N GLU A 517 20.03 -20.14 -15.87
CA GLU A 517 20.56 -19.00 -15.10
C GLU A 517 21.58 -19.46 -14.03
N GLY A 518 21.74 -20.77 -13.80
CA GLY A 518 22.68 -21.33 -12.83
C GLY A 518 22.27 -21.09 -11.37
N ILE A 519 21.02 -20.70 -11.13
CA ILE A 519 20.48 -20.44 -9.80
C ILE A 519 20.03 -21.76 -9.20
N ARG A 520 20.95 -22.48 -8.54
CA ARG A 520 20.57 -23.60 -7.67
C ARG A 520 20.04 -23.08 -6.32
N THR A 521 18.98 -23.73 -5.85
CA THR A 521 18.18 -23.47 -4.65
C THR A 521 18.96 -23.43 -3.34
#